data_AF-A0A4R7W6Y4-F1
#
_entry.id   AF-A0A4R7W6Y4-F1
#
_cell.length_a   1.000
_cell.length_b   1.000
_cell.length_c   1.000
_cell.angle_alpha   90.00
_cell.angle_beta   90.00
_cell.angle_gamma   90.00
#
_symmetry.space_group_name_H-M   'P 1'
#
loop_
_entity.id
_entity.type
_entity.pdbx_description
1 polymer ?
#
loop_
_entity_poly.entity_id
_entity_poly.type
_entity_poly.pdbx_seq_one_letter_code
_entity_poly.pdbx_strand_id
1 'polypeptide(L)' 'MLSPGEQADSRYFMPLLDQISLPGSRGRPRKRCRYVLADKGYDSQVIRQYCDRYGMQPVIPLRKMHRKP' A
#
# COMPACT_ATOMS: atom_id res chain seq x y z
N MET A 1 -19.73 6.05 -13.62
CA MET A 1 -19.04 6.72 -12.49
C MET A 1 -19.38 5.94 -11.22
N LEU A 2 -18.39 5.51 -10.43
CA LEU A 2 -18.65 4.87 -9.13
C LEU A 2 -18.98 5.95 -8.10
N SER A 3 -19.96 5.70 -7.23
CA SER A 3 -20.23 6.60 -6.09
C SER A 3 -19.04 6.56 -5.12
N PRO A 4 -18.83 7.59 -4.28
CA PRO A 4 -17.72 7.62 -3.31
C PRO A 4 -17.70 6.39 -2.38
N GLY A 5 -18.87 5.83 -2.05
CA GLY A 5 -18.99 4.62 -1.23
C GLY A 5 -18.63 3.32 -1.95
N GLU A 6 -18.55 3.33 -3.28
CA GLU A 6 -18.20 2.16 -4.10
C GLU A 6 -16.70 2.14 -4.48
N GLN A 7 -15.94 3.15 -4.09
CA GLN A 7 -14.51 3.20 -4.40
C GLN A 7 -13.71 2.36 -3.41
N ALA A 8 -12.92 1.44 -3.94
CA ALA A 8 -12.01 0.65 -3.12
C ALA A 8 -10.93 1.55 -2.49
N ASP A 9 -10.78 1.43 -1.18
CA ASP A 9 -9.81 2.19 -0.38
C ASP A 9 -8.36 2.02 -0.87
N SER A 10 -8.06 0.86 -1.46
CA SER A 10 -6.78 0.53 -2.11
C SER A 10 -6.33 1.56 -3.16
N ARG A 11 -7.26 2.34 -3.73
CA ARG A 11 -6.95 3.38 -4.72
C ARG A 11 -6.20 4.57 -4.11
N TYR A 12 -6.37 4.81 -2.81
CA TYR A 12 -5.72 5.90 -2.07
C TYR A 12 -4.38 5.48 -1.46
N PHE A 13 -3.99 4.21 -1.58
CA PHE A 13 -2.77 3.66 -0.97
C PHE A 13 -1.49 4.42 -1.37
N MET A 14 -1.23 4.57 -2.68
CA MET A 14 -0.01 5.25 -3.14
C MET A 14 -0.03 6.76 -2.87
N PRO A 15 -1.11 7.50 -3.17
CA PRO A 15 -1.21 8.92 -2.84
C PRO A 15 -0.99 9.21 -1.36
N LEU A 16 -1.47 8.33 -0.47
CA LEU A 16 -1.27 8.45 0.96
C LEU A 16 0.20 8.24 1.35
N LEU A 17 0.82 7.15 0.89
CA LEU A 17 2.23 6.88 1.18
C LEU A 17 3.18 7.95 0.60
N ASP A 18 2.82 8.60 -0.50
CA ASP A 18 3.61 9.69 -1.07
C ASP A 18 3.69 10.94 -0.17
N GLN A 19 2.68 11.15 0.69
CA GLN A 19 2.63 12.27 1.62
C GLN A 19 3.36 12.00 2.94
N ILE A 20 3.65 10.73 3.24
CA ILE A 20 4.31 10.33 4.48
C ILE A 20 5.83 10.47 4.33
N SER A 21 6.45 11.10 5.33
CA SER A 21 7.89 11.20 5.49
C SER A 21 8.24 10.85 6.94
N LEU A 22 9.24 9.98 7.13
CA LEU A 22 9.66 9.54 8.46
C LEU A 22 10.86 10.36 8.92
N PRO A 23 10.82 10.92 10.15
CA PRO A 23 11.98 11.58 10.71
C PRO A 23 13.13 10.57 10.86
N GLY A 24 14.32 10.98 10.41
CA GLY A 24 15.56 10.23 10.60
C GLY A 24 16.31 10.74 11.83
N SER A 25 17.22 9.93 12.37
CA SER A 25 18.07 10.33 13.49
C SER A 25 19.07 11.45 13.10
N ARG A 26 19.57 11.42 11.86
CA ARG A 26 20.39 12.49 11.24
C ARG A 26 20.19 12.47 9.72
N GLY A 27 20.30 13.63 9.07
CA GLY A 27 20.25 13.76 7.60
C GLY A 27 18.83 13.86 7.02
N ARG A 28 18.68 13.60 5.72
CA ARG A 28 17.40 13.72 5.00
C ARG A 28 16.37 12.73 5.58
N PRO A 29 15.14 13.18 5.90
CA PRO A 29 14.05 12.29 6.31
C PRO A 29 13.88 11.10 5.35
N ARG A 30 13.61 9.92 5.91
CA ARG A 30 13.38 8.74 5.09
C ARG A 30 11.99 8.85 4.47
N LYS A 31 11.92 8.85 3.15
CA LYS A 31 10.65 8.91 2.43
C LYS A 31 9.74 7.68 2.71
N ARG A 32 10.30 6.56 3.19
CA ARG A 32 9.60 5.26 3.23
C ARG A 32 9.92 4.41 4.46
N CYS A 33 8.90 3.69 4.92
CA CYS A 33 8.97 2.72 6.01
C CYS A 33 9.74 1.46 5.59
N ARG A 34 10.10 0.60 6.55
CA ARG A 34 10.63 -0.74 6.23
C ARG A 34 9.52 -1.75 5.94
N TYR A 35 8.39 -1.60 6.61
CA TYR A 35 7.24 -2.51 6.51
C TYR A 35 5.98 -1.71 6.23
N VAL A 36 5.06 -2.30 5.46
CA VAL A 36 3.69 -1.81 5.31
C VAL A 36 2.75 -2.93 5.73
N LEU A 37 2.03 -2.71 6.82
CA LEU A 37 0.96 -3.59 7.29
C LEU A 37 -0.36 -3.10 6.72
N ALA A 38 -1.09 -3.96 6.03
CA ALA A 38 -2.42 -3.64 5.50
C ALA A 38 -3.32 -4.87 5.54
N ASP A 39 -4.63 -4.64 5.48
CA ASP A 39 -5.61 -5.72 5.49
C ASP A 39 -5.69 -6.46 4.14
N LYS A 40 -6.35 -7.62 4.11
CA LYS A 40 -6.50 -8.46 2.90
C LYS A 40 -7.13 -7.74 1.71
N GLY A 41 -7.92 -6.69 1.93
CA GLY A 41 -8.50 -5.83 0.89
C GLY A 41 -7.44 -5.12 0.05
N TYR A 42 -6.22 -4.96 0.58
CA TYR A 42 -5.07 -4.37 -0.09
C TYR A 42 -4.19 -5.40 -0.81
N ASP A 43 -4.56 -6.69 -0.82
CA ASP A 43 -3.86 -7.69 -1.62
C ASP A 43 -4.08 -7.42 -3.11
N SER A 44 -3.13 -6.71 -3.69
CA SER A 44 -3.09 -6.32 -5.09
C SER A 44 -1.66 -6.37 -5.59
N GLN A 45 -1.46 -6.91 -6.78
CA GLN A 45 -0.15 -6.95 -7.41
C GLN A 45 0.43 -5.54 -7.58
N VAL A 46 -0.42 -4.56 -7.89
CA VAL A 46 -0.02 -3.15 -8.06
C VAL A 46 0.50 -2.55 -6.75
N ILE A 47 -0.14 -2.88 -5.62
CA ILE A 47 0.31 -2.46 -4.29
C ILE A 47 1.64 -3.14 -3.93
N ARG A 48 1.75 -4.45 -4.13
CA ARG A 48 2.98 -5.21 -3.85
C ARG A 48 4.17 -4.70 -4.68
N GLN A 49 3.97 -4.45 -5.97
CA GLN A 49 5.00 -3.88 -6.85
C GLN A 49 5.43 -2.47 -6.43
N TYR A 50 4.50 -1.64 -5.97
CA TYR A 50 4.83 -0.33 -5.41
C TYR A 50 5.71 -0.49 -4.15
N CYS A 51 5.34 -1.40 -3.24
CA CYS A 51 6.15 -1.70 -2.06
C CYS A 51 7.58 -2.14 -2.43
N ASP A 52 7.72 -3.09 -3.37
CA ASP A 52 9.00 -3.61 -3.83
C ASP A 52 9.88 -2.51 -4.45
N ARG A 53 9.29 -1.67 -5.33
CA ARG A 53 9.99 -0.54 -5.97
C ARG A 53 10.63 0.40 -4.95
N TYR A 54 9.98 0.58 -3.80
CA TYR A 54 10.42 1.49 -2.76
C TYR A 54 11.11 0.81 -1.57
N GLY A 55 11.41 -0.50 -1.68
CA GLY A 55 12.10 -1.26 -0.64
C GLY A 55 11.29 -1.39 0.66
N MET A 56 9.97 -1.35 0.57
CA MET A 56 9.06 -1.61 1.67
C MET A 56 8.61 -3.06 1.62
N GLN A 57 8.67 -3.78 2.74
CA GLN A 57 8.16 -5.15 2.80
C GLN A 57 6.63 -5.13 3.06
N PRO A 58 5.79 -5.60 2.12
CA PRO A 58 4.35 -5.67 2.33
C PRO A 58 3.98 -6.87 3.21
N VAL A 59 3.46 -6.61 4.40
CA VAL A 59 2.85 -7.61 5.28
C VAL A 59 1.35 -7.54 5.06
N ILE A 60 0.89 -8.18 3.99
CA ILE A 60 -0.51 -8.14 3.55
C ILE A 60 -1.00 -9.59 3.37
N PRO A 61 -2.03 -10.03 4.13
CA PRO A 61 -2.62 -11.35 3.95
C PRO A 61 -3.16 -11.54 2.54
N LEU A 62 -3.01 -12.74 1.98
CA LEU A 62 -3.57 -13.06 0.66
C LEU A 62 -5.10 -12.99 0.71
N ARG A 63 -5.68 -12.33 -0.29
CA ARG A 63 -7.13 -12.27 -0.46
C ARG A 63 -7.60 -13.56 -1.11
N LYS A 64 -8.42 -14.32 -0.39
CA LYS A 64 -9.16 -15.45 -0.96
C LYS A 64 -10.21 -14.91 -1.92
N MET A 65 -9.91 -14.92 -3.22
CA MET A 65 -10.90 -14.64 -4.25
C MET A 65 -11.50 -15.97 -4.71
N HIS A 66 -12.82 -16.11 -4.65
CA HIS A 66 -13.51 -17.07 -5.52
C HIS A 66 -13.43 -16.50 -6.94
N ARG A 67 -12.38 -16.86 -7.67
CA ARG A 67 -12.36 -16.62 -9.12
C ARG A 67 -13.49 -17.47 -9.70
N LYS A 68 -14.49 -16.82 -10.31
CA LYS A 68 -15.41 -17.55 -11.18
C LYS A 68 -14.56 -18.20 -12.28
N PRO A 69 -14.81 -19.48 -12.60
CA PRO A 69 -14.10 -20.17 -13.67
C PRO A 69 -14.24 -19.43 -15.01
#